data_AF-A0A7S2BEH2-F1
#
_entry.id   AF-A0A7S2BEH2-F1
#
_cell.length_a   1.000
_cell.length_b   1.000
_cell.length_c   1.000
_cell.angle_alpha   90.00
_cell.angle_beta   90.00
_cell.angle_gamma   90.00
#
_symmetry.space_group_name_H-M   'P 1'
#
loop_
_entity.id
_entity.type
_entity.pdbx_description
1 polymer ?
#
loop_
_entity_poly.entity_id
_entity_poly.type
_entity_poly.pdbx_seq_one_letter_code
_entity_poly.pdbx_strand_id
1 'polypeptide(L)'
;HEFQNLKLGSDPPILDPLMQNAVMLRMHPKLVAAIHGSERHRAQLVLMSPFTRTMETAILGFGGLFAPDQFLLNPDLMEYQLSDHAQPQNGEAMLLRLNATDILKKYRDLPEGWTDSAGDHVERWQRFGDFLRARPEERFIVVSHHWMMKRAGHALKYGEVGISAITPRGEWKVLSDPSCWPDFKEEYKQIVEDYMKQQAAHH
;
A
#
# COMPACT_ATOMS: atom_id res chain seq x y z
N HIS A 1 6.11 -4.32 47.04
CA HIS A 1 6.98 -5.40 46.51
C HIS A 1 6.29 -5.92 45.25
N GLU A 2 6.73 -5.72 44.02
CA GLU A 2 7.98 -5.27 43.43
C GLU A 2 7.63 -4.54 42.12
N PHE A 3 8.04 -3.28 41.97
CA PHE A 3 8.15 -2.65 40.66
C PHE A 3 9.54 -2.99 40.14
N GLN A 4 9.64 -4.00 39.28
CA GLN A 4 10.88 -4.28 38.58
C GLN A 4 11.11 -3.19 37.52
N ASN A 5 12.23 -2.51 37.70
CA ASN A 5 12.82 -1.54 36.79
C ASN A 5 13.00 -2.13 35.38
N LEU A 6 12.09 -1.82 34.47
CA LEU A 6 12.37 -1.86 33.04
C LEU A 6 13.37 -0.74 32.74
N LYS A 7 14.65 -1.09 32.70
CA LYS A 7 15.66 -0.27 32.03
C LYS A 7 15.19 -0.07 30.59
N LEU A 8 14.79 1.16 30.26
CA LEU A 8 14.69 1.64 28.89
C LEU A 8 16.09 1.52 28.29
N GLY A 9 16.32 0.42 27.57
CA GLY A 9 17.49 0.28 26.72
C GLY A 9 17.49 1.42 25.71
N SER A 10 18.62 2.10 25.61
CA SER A 10 18.89 3.25 24.77
C SER A 10 19.00 2.92 23.27
N ASP A 11 18.39 1.84 22.82
CA ASP A 11 18.37 1.47 21.41
C ASP A 11 17.02 1.92 20.83
N PRO A 12 17.02 2.70 19.74
CA PRO A 12 15.77 3.07 19.08
C PRO A 12 15.03 1.77 18.71
N PRO A 13 13.69 1.72 18.85
CA PRO A 13 12.94 0.53 18.48
C PRO A 13 13.29 0.19 17.04
N ILE A 14 13.90 -0.99 16.85
CA ILE A 14 14.15 -1.53 15.51
C ILE A 14 12.77 -1.69 14.88
N LEU A 15 12.45 -0.79 13.95
CA LEU A 15 11.21 -0.85 13.20
C LEU A 15 11.09 -2.25 12.58
N ASP A 16 9.91 -2.86 12.71
CA ASP A 16 9.57 -4.13 12.07
C ASP A 16 10.05 -4.07 10.60
N PRO A 17 10.76 -5.10 10.08
CA PRO A 17 11.19 -5.16 8.69
C PRO A 17 10.07 -4.83 7.67
N LEU A 18 8.82 -5.13 7.99
CA LEU A 18 7.66 -4.74 7.18
C LEU A 18 7.50 -3.20 7.10
N MET A 19 7.64 -2.51 8.23
CA MET A 19 7.56 -1.05 8.30
C MET A 19 8.72 -0.40 7.55
N GLN A 20 9.94 -0.95 7.67
CA GLN A 20 11.09 -0.47 6.90
C GLN A 20 10.85 -0.60 5.39
N ASN A 21 10.39 -1.76 4.93
CA ASN A 21 10.08 -1.98 3.52
C ASN A 21 8.97 -1.05 3.00
N ALA A 22 7.94 -0.79 3.81
CA ALA A 22 6.87 0.12 3.44
C ALA A 22 7.39 1.56 3.25
N VAL A 23 8.23 2.05 4.16
CA VAL A 23 8.85 3.39 4.03
C VAL A 23 9.77 3.47 2.82
N MET A 24 10.52 2.40 2.52
CA MET A 24 11.40 2.33 1.34
C MET A 24 10.65 2.48 0.01
N LEU A 25 9.35 2.18 -0.05
CA LEU A 25 8.54 2.37 -1.27
C LEU A 25 8.54 3.83 -1.76
N ARG A 26 8.69 4.81 -0.86
CA ARG A 26 8.76 6.23 -1.20
C ARG A 26 9.89 6.55 -2.18
N MET A 27 10.97 5.81 -2.05
CA MET A 27 12.18 6.03 -2.80
C MET A 27 12.29 5.09 -3.99
N HIS A 28 11.46 4.05 -4.06
CA HIS A 28 11.54 3.01 -5.08
C HIS A 28 11.59 3.67 -6.47
N PRO A 29 12.58 3.37 -7.33
CA PRO A 29 12.75 4.06 -8.62
C PRO A 29 11.47 4.04 -9.42
N LYS A 30 10.75 2.91 -9.29
CA LYS A 30 9.51 2.69 -10.00
C LYS A 30 8.30 3.49 -9.56
N LEU A 31 8.41 4.17 -8.43
CA LEU A 31 7.35 5.01 -7.89
C LEU A 31 7.71 6.49 -7.95
N VAL A 32 8.95 6.87 -8.29
CA VAL A 32 9.39 8.28 -8.29
C VAL A 32 8.47 9.17 -9.13
N ALA A 33 8.14 8.76 -10.36
CA ALA A 33 7.23 9.54 -11.21
C ALA A 33 5.80 9.59 -10.66
N ALA A 34 5.33 8.49 -10.07
CA ALA A 34 3.99 8.39 -9.48
C ALA A 34 3.85 9.21 -8.19
N ILE A 35 4.93 9.38 -7.43
CA ILE A 35 4.92 10.08 -6.14
C ILE A 35 5.32 11.55 -6.29
N HIS A 36 6.44 11.81 -6.99
CA HIS A 36 7.11 13.10 -7.06
C HIS A 36 7.07 13.75 -8.45
N GLY A 37 6.50 13.08 -9.44
CA GLY A 37 6.40 13.61 -10.80
C GLY A 37 5.46 14.82 -10.92
N SER A 38 5.51 15.46 -12.08
CA SER A 38 4.53 16.47 -12.49
C SER A 38 3.10 15.90 -12.46
N GLU A 39 2.08 16.76 -12.44
CA GLU A 39 0.66 16.37 -12.49
C GLU A 39 0.34 15.31 -13.56
N ARG A 40 0.97 15.40 -14.73
CA ARG A 40 0.84 14.44 -15.84
C ARG A 40 1.28 12.99 -15.48
N HIS A 41 2.22 12.83 -14.57
CA HIS A 41 2.84 11.54 -14.23
C HIS A 41 2.48 11.06 -12.82
N ARG A 42 2.13 11.99 -11.94
CA ARG A 42 1.77 11.69 -10.55
C ARG A 42 0.54 10.80 -10.50
N ALA A 43 0.56 9.81 -9.61
CA ALA A 43 -0.62 9.05 -9.27
C ALA A 43 -1.68 9.99 -8.66
N GLN A 44 -2.93 9.68 -8.94
CA GLN A 44 -4.08 10.47 -8.49
C GLN A 44 -4.79 9.78 -7.33
N LEU A 45 -4.63 8.46 -7.21
CA LEU A 45 -5.30 7.63 -6.23
C LEU A 45 -4.40 6.49 -5.75
N VAL A 46 -4.43 6.21 -4.46
CA VAL A 46 -3.83 5.04 -3.83
C VAL A 46 -4.94 4.06 -3.45
N LEU A 47 -5.02 2.96 -4.19
CA LEU A 47 -5.95 1.87 -3.98
C LEU A 47 -5.30 0.81 -3.09
N MET A 48 -6.03 0.30 -2.10
CA MET A 48 -5.52 -0.75 -1.24
C MET A 48 -6.58 -1.78 -0.88
N SER A 49 -6.14 -3.02 -0.68
CA SER A 49 -6.98 -4.03 -0.03
C SER A 49 -7.24 -3.66 1.43
N PRO A 50 -8.43 -3.97 1.99
CA PRO A 50 -8.77 -3.75 3.39
C PRO A 50 -8.08 -4.72 4.38
N PHE A 51 -7.06 -5.46 3.96
CA PHE A 51 -6.26 -6.27 4.88
C PHE A 51 -5.24 -5.40 5.62
N THR A 52 -4.97 -5.74 6.89
CA THR A 52 -4.08 -4.97 7.77
C THR A 52 -2.74 -4.68 7.11
N ARG A 53 -2.07 -5.70 6.55
CA ARG A 53 -0.76 -5.55 5.91
C ARG A 53 -0.76 -4.61 4.69
N THR A 54 -1.82 -4.62 3.88
CA THR A 54 -1.90 -3.76 2.68
C THR A 54 -2.22 -2.33 3.07
N MET A 55 -3.13 -2.14 4.03
CA MET A 55 -3.42 -0.81 4.57
C MET A 55 -2.20 -0.20 5.26
N GLU A 56 -1.54 -0.96 6.13
CA GLU A 56 -0.33 -0.51 6.82
C GLU A 56 0.79 -0.16 5.83
N THR A 57 1.03 -1.01 4.82
CA THR A 57 2.00 -0.71 3.75
C THR A 57 1.65 0.57 3.00
N ALA A 58 0.38 0.77 2.64
CA ALA A 58 -0.05 1.96 1.92
C ALA A 58 0.06 3.23 2.76
N ILE A 59 -0.30 3.16 4.05
CA ILE A 59 -0.25 4.30 4.97
C ILE A 59 1.20 4.69 5.27
N LEU A 60 2.04 3.72 5.61
CA LEU A 60 3.46 4.01 5.90
C LEU A 60 4.19 4.46 4.62
N GLY A 61 3.95 3.76 3.50
CA GLY A 61 4.59 4.05 2.23
C GLY A 61 4.15 5.35 1.60
N PHE A 62 2.87 5.74 1.69
CA PHE A 62 2.34 6.87 0.92
C PHE A 62 1.67 7.96 1.79
N GLY A 63 1.54 7.75 3.10
CA GLY A 63 0.95 8.71 4.03
C GLY A 63 1.70 10.05 4.03
N GLY A 64 0.94 11.15 4.01
CA GLY A 64 1.49 12.51 3.90
C GLY A 64 1.96 12.90 2.49
N LEU A 65 2.03 11.96 1.53
CA LEU A 65 2.31 12.24 0.13
C LEU A 65 1.03 12.42 -0.70
N PHE A 66 -0.08 11.87 -0.22
CA PHE A 66 -1.40 11.98 -0.84
C PHE A 66 -2.39 12.53 0.19
N ALA A 67 -3.37 13.28 -0.28
CA ALA A 67 -4.44 13.76 0.57
C ALA A 67 -5.31 12.58 1.06
N PRO A 68 -5.96 12.67 2.24
CA PRO A 68 -6.72 11.56 2.81
C PRO A 68 -7.84 11.02 1.92
N ASP A 69 -8.44 11.89 1.08
CA ASP A 69 -9.47 11.54 0.11
C ASP A 69 -8.93 10.71 -1.07
N GLN A 70 -7.62 10.81 -1.38
CA GLN A 70 -6.94 10.05 -2.42
C GLN A 70 -6.57 8.60 -2.03
N PHE A 71 -6.86 8.18 -0.80
CA PHE A 71 -6.74 6.78 -0.39
C PHE A 71 -8.08 6.08 -0.49
N LEU A 72 -8.14 4.91 -1.14
CA LEU A 72 -9.40 4.18 -1.29
C LEU A 72 -9.23 2.69 -0.99
N LEU A 73 -10.09 2.19 -0.12
CA LEU A 73 -10.21 0.77 0.23
C LEU A 73 -11.10 0.08 -0.79
N ASN A 74 -10.62 -1.03 -1.36
CA ASN A 74 -11.40 -1.82 -2.29
C ASN A 74 -11.36 -3.31 -1.89
N PRO A 75 -12.50 -3.90 -1.45
CA PRO A 75 -12.59 -5.33 -1.13
C PRO A 75 -12.26 -6.27 -2.28
N ASP A 76 -12.46 -5.85 -3.54
CA ASP A 76 -12.10 -6.66 -4.70
C ASP A 76 -10.56 -6.84 -4.85
N LEU A 77 -9.75 -6.06 -4.11
CA LEU A 77 -8.30 -6.21 -4.01
C LEU A 77 -7.84 -7.26 -2.99
N MET A 78 -8.74 -7.92 -2.26
CA MET A 78 -8.39 -8.93 -1.25
C MET A 78 -7.79 -10.19 -1.87
N GLU A 79 -6.91 -10.85 -1.09
CA GLU A 79 -6.32 -12.13 -1.45
C GLU A 79 -7.41 -13.24 -1.50
N TYR A 80 -7.10 -14.34 -2.19
CA TYR A 80 -7.95 -15.51 -2.32
C TYR A 80 -7.54 -16.67 -1.39
N GLN A 81 -6.38 -16.58 -0.73
CA GLN A 81 -5.85 -17.69 0.05
C GLN A 81 -6.77 -18.08 1.22
N LEU A 82 -7.10 -19.37 1.28
CA LEU A 82 -7.98 -19.97 2.30
C LEU A 82 -7.50 -19.78 3.74
N SER A 83 -6.21 -19.49 3.95
CA SER A 83 -5.62 -19.27 5.28
C SER A 83 -5.60 -17.81 5.72
N ASP A 84 -6.00 -16.89 4.85
CA ASP A 84 -5.87 -15.45 5.08
C ASP A 84 -7.25 -14.81 5.20
N HIS A 85 -7.72 -14.74 6.43
CA HIS A 85 -9.05 -14.21 6.75
C HIS A 85 -8.95 -12.75 7.19
N ALA A 86 -9.90 -11.94 6.72
CA ALA A 86 -10.07 -10.59 7.22
C ALA A 86 -10.32 -10.64 8.73
N GLN A 87 -9.58 -9.83 9.49
CA GLN A 87 -9.79 -9.64 10.93
C GLN A 87 -10.07 -8.17 11.18
N PRO A 88 -11.35 -7.72 11.08
CA PRO A 88 -11.71 -6.31 11.15
C PRO A 88 -11.18 -5.59 12.39
N GLN A 89 -11.20 -6.26 13.53
CA GLN A 89 -10.74 -5.70 14.80
C GLN A 89 -9.24 -5.35 14.75
N ASN A 90 -8.44 -6.17 14.06
CA ASN A 90 -7.01 -5.92 13.88
C ASN A 90 -6.75 -4.77 12.90
N GLY A 91 -7.58 -4.66 11.85
CA GLY A 91 -7.54 -3.53 10.92
C GLY A 91 -7.86 -2.21 11.63
N GLU A 92 -8.95 -2.16 12.40
CA GLU A 92 -9.32 -0.98 13.18
C GLU A 92 -8.25 -0.60 14.21
N ALA A 93 -7.76 -1.57 14.98
CA ALA A 93 -6.71 -1.34 15.97
C ALA A 93 -5.43 -0.77 15.34
N MET A 94 -5.03 -1.29 14.17
CA MET A 94 -3.89 -0.77 13.42
C MET A 94 -4.14 0.67 12.92
N LEU A 95 -5.32 0.96 12.36
CA LEU A 95 -5.64 2.30 11.86
C LEU A 95 -5.67 3.35 12.99
N LEU A 96 -6.18 2.97 14.17
CA LEU A 96 -6.12 3.80 15.37
C LEU A 96 -4.68 4.05 15.82
N ARG A 97 -3.85 2.99 15.87
CA ARG A 97 -2.43 3.09 16.25
C ARG A 97 -1.65 4.01 15.32
N LEU A 98 -1.93 3.99 14.01
CA LEU A 98 -1.30 4.85 13.01
C LEU A 98 -1.93 6.25 12.89
N ASN A 99 -2.92 6.57 13.74
CA ASN A 99 -3.68 7.82 13.67
C ASN A 99 -4.28 8.11 12.28
N ALA A 100 -4.68 7.07 11.55
CA ALA A 100 -5.22 7.13 10.19
C ALA A 100 -6.75 7.30 10.21
N THR A 101 -7.25 8.35 10.87
CA THR A 101 -8.67 8.55 11.18
C THR A 101 -9.59 8.60 9.95
N ASP A 102 -9.15 9.23 8.86
CA ASP A 102 -9.92 9.29 7.61
C ASP A 102 -10.07 7.93 6.94
N ILE A 103 -9.00 7.11 6.98
CA ILE A 103 -9.03 5.74 6.44
C ILE A 103 -9.85 4.84 7.36
N LEU A 104 -9.78 5.03 8.68
CA LEU A 104 -10.64 4.33 9.64
C LEU A 104 -12.12 4.56 9.37
N LYS A 105 -12.52 5.78 9.03
CA LYS A 105 -13.90 6.07 8.62
C LYS A 105 -14.28 5.25 7.39
N LYS A 106 -13.47 5.32 6.33
CA LYS A 106 -13.67 4.53 5.09
C LYS A 106 -13.70 3.03 5.34
N TYR A 107 -12.93 2.55 6.31
CA TYR A 107 -12.88 1.14 6.72
C TYR A 107 -14.17 0.67 7.38
N ARG A 108 -14.73 1.51 8.27
CA ARG A 108 -16.02 1.25 8.92
C ARG A 108 -17.20 1.34 7.96
N ASP A 109 -17.06 2.15 6.91
CA ASP A 109 -18.07 2.32 5.85
C ASP A 109 -18.00 1.23 4.76
N LEU A 110 -17.12 0.21 4.91
CA LEU A 110 -17.07 -0.92 3.96
C LEU A 110 -18.40 -1.70 3.95
N PRO A 111 -18.83 -2.25 2.80
CA PRO A 111 -20.10 -2.97 2.70
C PRO A 111 -20.20 -4.13 3.70
N GLU A 112 -21.42 -4.38 4.21
CA GLU A 112 -21.67 -5.57 5.01
C GLU A 112 -21.21 -6.85 4.27
N GLY A 113 -20.55 -7.76 4.97
CA GLY A 113 -20.01 -8.98 4.38
C GLY A 113 -18.74 -8.78 3.54
N TRP A 114 -18.08 -7.61 3.54
CA TRP A 114 -16.82 -7.42 2.81
C TRP A 114 -15.71 -8.39 3.26
N THR A 115 -15.79 -8.89 4.50
CA THR A 115 -14.88 -9.89 5.07
C THR A 115 -15.09 -11.28 4.49
N ASP A 116 -16.26 -11.53 3.90
CA ASP A 116 -16.61 -12.82 3.37
C ASP A 116 -15.76 -13.06 2.12
N SER A 117 -14.94 -14.11 2.19
CA SER A 117 -14.23 -14.65 1.03
C SER A 117 -15.18 -15.30 0.01
N ALA A 118 -16.49 -15.27 0.28
CA ALA A 118 -17.55 -15.82 -0.54
C ALA A 118 -17.80 -14.92 -1.77
N GLY A 119 -16.98 -15.13 -2.79
CA GLY A 119 -17.17 -14.56 -4.12
C GLY A 119 -16.14 -15.16 -5.05
N ASP A 120 -16.53 -15.44 -6.30
CA ASP A 120 -15.56 -15.92 -7.28
C ASP A 120 -14.48 -14.84 -7.45
N HIS A 121 -13.24 -15.23 -7.19
CA HIS A 121 -12.07 -14.38 -7.37
C HIS A 121 -11.97 -13.87 -8.81
N VAL A 122 -12.46 -14.64 -9.78
CA VAL A 122 -12.57 -14.19 -11.18
C VAL A 122 -13.53 -12.99 -11.32
N GLU A 123 -14.68 -13.03 -10.66
CA GLU A 123 -15.64 -11.93 -10.66
C GLU A 123 -15.07 -10.69 -9.95
N ARG A 124 -14.37 -10.87 -8.82
CA ARG A 124 -13.66 -9.77 -8.12
C ARG A 124 -12.66 -9.07 -9.05
N TRP A 125 -11.88 -9.84 -9.81
CA TRP A 125 -10.93 -9.29 -10.78
C TRP A 125 -11.64 -8.49 -11.88
N GLN A 126 -12.74 -9.02 -12.42
CA GLN A 126 -13.53 -8.33 -13.44
C GLN A 126 -14.12 -7.03 -12.90
N ARG A 127 -14.77 -7.07 -11.73
CA ARG A 127 -15.31 -5.87 -11.07
C ARG A 127 -14.23 -4.84 -10.78
N PHE A 128 -13.04 -5.28 -10.37
CA PHE A 128 -11.92 -4.36 -10.17
C PHE A 128 -11.46 -3.71 -11.48
N GLY A 129 -11.36 -4.47 -12.57
CA GLY A 129 -11.07 -3.93 -13.90
C GLY A 129 -12.13 -2.94 -14.38
N ASP A 130 -13.40 -3.25 -14.18
CA ASP A 130 -14.54 -2.38 -14.52
C ASP A 130 -14.52 -1.10 -13.68
N PHE A 131 -14.27 -1.24 -12.38
CA PHE A 131 -14.09 -0.13 -11.45
C PHE A 131 -13.01 0.80 -11.97
N LEU A 132 -11.80 0.30 -12.28
CA LEU A 132 -10.69 1.12 -12.79
C LEU A 132 -11.05 1.86 -14.08
N ARG A 133 -11.74 1.21 -15.02
CA ARG A 133 -12.13 1.83 -16.29
C ARG A 133 -13.20 2.92 -16.14
N ALA A 134 -14.03 2.82 -15.10
CA ALA A 134 -15.06 3.80 -14.79
C ALA A 134 -14.54 5.00 -13.99
N ARG A 135 -13.28 4.97 -13.53
CA ARG A 135 -12.68 6.06 -12.77
C ARG A 135 -12.34 7.26 -13.67
N PRO A 136 -12.47 8.50 -13.15
CA PRO A 136 -11.93 9.68 -13.81
C PRO A 136 -10.40 9.78 -13.67
N GLU A 137 -9.79 9.10 -12.69
CA GLU A 137 -8.34 9.01 -12.57
C GLU A 137 -7.75 8.08 -13.64
N GLU A 138 -6.54 8.40 -14.09
CA GLU A 138 -5.80 7.64 -15.10
C GLU A 138 -4.61 6.90 -14.49
N ARG A 139 -4.13 7.33 -13.32
CA ARG A 139 -2.89 6.85 -12.70
C ARG A 139 -3.12 6.46 -11.24
N PHE A 140 -2.86 5.20 -10.95
CA PHE A 140 -3.13 4.60 -9.65
C PHE A 140 -1.86 3.99 -9.06
N ILE A 141 -1.73 4.06 -7.75
CA ILE A 141 -0.88 3.14 -6.98
C ILE A 141 -1.81 2.08 -6.40
N VAL A 142 -1.50 0.80 -6.62
CA VAL A 142 -2.32 -0.32 -6.12
C VAL A 142 -1.50 -1.15 -5.14
N VAL A 143 -1.92 -1.21 -3.88
CA VAL A 143 -1.32 -2.01 -2.82
C VAL A 143 -2.21 -3.22 -2.55
N SER A 144 -1.81 -4.38 -3.07
CA SER A 144 -2.60 -5.61 -3.01
C SER A 144 -1.68 -6.83 -2.82
N HIS A 145 -2.17 -8.02 -3.12
CA HIS A 145 -1.57 -9.30 -2.74
C HIS A 145 -1.10 -10.09 -3.96
N HIS A 146 -0.45 -11.22 -3.70
CA HIS A 146 0.22 -12.04 -4.71
C HIS A 146 -0.70 -12.47 -5.86
N TRP A 147 -1.91 -12.94 -5.55
CA TRP A 147 -2.84 -13.38 -6.58
C TRP A 147 -3.23 -12.23 -7.52
N MET A 148 -3.43 -11.03 -6.98
CA MET A 148 -3.76 -9.83 -7.76
C MET A 148 -2.59 -9.45 -8.68
N MET A 149 -1.36 -9.47 -8.16
CA MET A 149 -0.16 -9.19 -8.94
C MET A 149 0.01 -10.19 -10.09
N LYS A 150 -0.23 -11.48 -9.84
CA LYS A 150 -0.21 -12.53 -10.88
C LYS A 150 -1.24 -12.29 -11.98
N ARG A 151 -2.46 -11.90 -11.63
CA ARG A 151 -3.52 -11.58 -12.61
C ARG A 151 -3.17 -10.36 -13.46
N ALA A 152 -2.47 -9.38 -12.88
CA ALA A 152 -1.93 -8.24 -13.60
C ALA A 152 -0.67 -8.57 -14.45
N GLY A 153 -0.20 -9.83 -14.44
CA GLY A 153 0.92 -10.31 -15.23
C GLY A 153 2.28 -10.26 -14.53
N HIS A 154 2.32 -10.00 -13.22
CA HIS A 154 3.57 -9.85 -12.47
C HIS A 154 3.89 -11.04 -11.57
N ALA A 155 5.19 -11.24 -11.32
CA ALA A 155 5.72 -12.18 -10.33
C ALA A 155 6.59 -11.43 -9.32
N LEU A 156 5.96 -10.59 -8.49
CA LEU A 156 6.62 -9.71 -7.52
C LEU A 156 6.84 -10.41 -6.17
N LYS A 157 7.93 -10.04 -5.51
CA LYS A 157 8.17 -10.31 -4.09
C LYS A 157 7.66 -9.15 -3.21
N TYR A 158 7.68 -9.34 -1.90
CA TYR A 158 7.34 -8.28 -0.95
C TYR A 158 8.19 -7.02 -1.16
N GLY A 159 7.54 -5.87 -1.25
CA GLY A 159 8.21 -4.57 -1.47
C GLY A 159 8.63 -4.29 -2.91
N GLU A 160 8.48 -5.26 -3.83
CA GLU A 160 8.74 -5.00 -5.25
C GLU A 160 7.54 -4.31 -5.92
N VAL A 161 7.83 -3.53 -6.96
CA VAL A 161 6.84 -2.77 -7.71
C VAL A 161 6.80 -3.24 -9.16
N GLY A 162 5.60 -3.51 -9.65
CA GLY A 162 5.30 -3.76 -11.06
C GLY A 162 4.49 -2.61 -11.65
N ILE A 163 4.57 -2.42 -12.96
CA ILE A 163 3.82 -1.40 -13.69
C ILE A 163 2.95 -2.10 -14.72
N SER A 164 1.66 -1.77 -14.73
CA SER A 164 0.73 -2.23 -15.75
C SER A 164 -0.14 -1.08 -16.25
N ALA A 165 -0.66 -1.24 -17.46
CA ALA A 165 -1.77 -0.46 -17.97
C ALA A 165 -2.97 -1.38 -18.19
N ILE A 166 -4.17 -0.81 -18.02
CA ILE A 166 -5.42 -1.41 -18.47
C ILE A 166 -5.85 -0.72 -19.76
N THR A 167 -6.13 -1.48 -20.81
CA THR A 167 -6.63 -0.92 -22.08
C THR A 167 -8.10 -0.53 -21.92
N PRO A 168 -8.66 0.31 -22.83
CA PRO A 168 -10.10 0.58 -22.84
C PRO A 168 -10.98 -0.68 -22.93
N ARG A 169 -10.43 -1.78 -23.47
CA ARG A 169 -11.09 -3.09 -23.57
C ARG A 169 -11.01 -3.93 -22.29
N GLY A 170 -10.32 -3.46 -21.25
CA GLY A 170 -10.12 -4.17 -19.99
C GLY A 170 -8.94 -5.15 -20.00
N GLU A 171 -8.10 -5.11 -21.04
CA GLU A 171 -6.93 -5.98 -21.13
C GLU A 171 -5.78 -5.40 -20.31
N TRP A 172 -5.13 -6.26 -19.52
CA TRP A 172 -3.98 -5.88 -18.72
C TRP A 172 -2.69 -6.07 -19.52
N LYS A 173 -1.84 -5.05 -19.50
CA LYS A 173 -0.53 -5.09 -20.14
C LYS A 173 0.55 -4.69 -19.15
N VAL A 174 1.49 -5.60 -18.89
CA VAL A 174 2.72 -5.29 -18.17
C VAL A 174 3.52 -4.30 -19.00
N LEU A 175 3.93 -3.21 -18.37
CA LEU A 175 4.80 -2.22 -18.98
C LEU A 175 6.24 -2.51 -18.60
N SER A 176 7.16 -2.25 -19.54
CA SER A 176 8.59 -2.26 -19.24
C SER A 176 8.90 -1.16 -18.23
N ASP A 177 9.95 -1.36 -17.45
CA ASP A 177 10.52 -0.27 -16.67
C ASP A 177 10.90 0.88 -17.62
N PRO A 178 10.53 2.14 -17.32
CA PRO A 178 10.94 3.29 -18.11
C PRO A 178 12.45 3.32 -18.25
N SER A 179 12.93 3.40 -19.49
CA SER A 179 14.35 3.49 -19.81
C SER A 179 15.03 4.75 -19.29
N CYS A 180 14.27 5.68 -18.71
CA CYS A 180 14.71 6.99 -18.24
C CYS A 180 14.58 7.19 -16.73
N TRP A 181 14.27 6.14 -15.95
CA TRP A 181 14.36 6.28 -14.50
C TRP A 181 15.82 6.35 -14.06
N PRO A 182 16.17 7.32 -13.20
CA PRO A 182 17.51 7.35 -12.61
C PRO A 182 17.72 6.05 -11.83
N ASP A 183 18.87 5.42 -12.01
CA ASP A 183 19.31 4.30 -11.17
C ASP A 183 19.14 4.72 -9.70
N PHE A 184 18.62 3.81 -8.86
CA PHE A 184 18.48 4.05 -7.43
C PHE A 184 19.85 4.41 -6.84
N LYS A 185 20.10 5.69 -6.59
CA LYS A 185 21.37 6.16 -6.05
C LYS A 185 21.46 5.85 -4.55
N GLU A 186 22.65 5.50 -4.07
CA GLU A 186 22.90 5.27 -2.65
C GLU A 186 22.54 6.45 -1.74
N GLU A 187 22.53 7.67 -2.31
CA GLU A 187 22.05 8.89 -1.66
C GLU A 187 20.62 8.75 -1.11
N TYR A 188 19.77 7.92 -1.73
CA TYR A 188 18.41 7.67 -1.25
C TYR A 188 18.37 6.81 0.02
N LYS A 189 19.38 5.97 0.30
CA LYS A 189 19.46 5.24 1.58
C LYS A 189 19.70 6.20 2.74
N GLN A 190 20.55 7.21 2.56
CA GLN A 190 20.84 8.19 3.61
C GLN A 190 19.59 9.01 3.97
N ILE A 191 18.77 9.38 2.98
CA ILE A 191 17.49 10.08 3.21
C ILE A 191 16.54 9.21 4.05
N VAL A 192 16.53 7.90 3.84
CA VAL A 192 15.71 6.98 4.64
C VAL A 192 16.23 6.90 6.06
N GLU A 193 17.53 6.71 6.26
CA GLU A 193 18.12 6.69 7.61
C GLU A 193 17.80 7.98 8.38
N ASP A 194 17.84 9.13 7.71
CA ASP A 194 17.58 10.43 8.33
C ASP A 194 16.09 10.63 8.63
N TYR A 195 15.19 10.24 7.71
CA TYR A 195 13.75 10.23 7.98
C TYR A 195 13.40 9.32 9.16
N MET A 196 14.01 8.15 9.24
CA MET A 196 13.78 7.19 10.32
C MET A 196 14.29 7.71 11.66
N LYS A 197 15.46 8.39 11.69
CA LYS A 197 15.95 9.10 12.87
C LYS A 197 15.00 10.21 13.31
N GLN A 198 14.42 10.96 12.38
CA GLN A 198 13.46 12.03 12.69
C GLN A 198 12.17 11.46 13.30
N GLN A 199 11.61 10.39 12.74
CA GLN A 199 10.42 9.75 13.30
C GLN A 199 10.69 9.19 14.72
N ALA A 200 11.83 8.55 14.92
CA ALA A 200 12.23 8.04 16.24
C ALA A 200 12.42 9.15 17.30
N ALA A 201 12.74 10.38 16.90
CA ALA A 201 12.89 11.51 17.82
C ALA A 201 11.57 12.18 18.22
N HIS A 202 10.47 11.86 17.52
CA HIS A 202 9.14 12.41 17.78
C HIS A 202 8.20 11.45 18.54
N HIS A 203 8.68 10.26 18.87
CA HIS A 203 8.02 9.27 19.73
C HIS A 203 8.70 9.19 21.09
#